data_AF-A0AAE9IFM8-F1
#
_entry.id   AF-A0AAE9IFM8-F1
#
_cell.length_a   1.000
_cell.length_b   1.000
_cell.length_c   1.000
_cell.angle_alpha   90.00
_cell.angle_beta   90.00
_cell.angle_gamma   90.00
#
_symmetry.space_group_name_H-M   'P 1'
#
loop_
_entity.id
_entity.type
_entity.pdbx_description
1 polymer ?
#
loop_
_entity_poly.entity_id
_entity_poly.type
_entity_poly.pdbx_seq_one_letter_code
_entity_poly.pdbx_strand_id
1 'polypeptide(L)'
;MLLAPASIGDVQAVELDGTYRLFVQKDGFLACTEGIEVSTKMQNLMKGLFSGEGFFIVEISGRGTVFLSSYGAIHPIYIAPGEERIIDNAHLVAWPDYMDYKIEKASKGWLSSVTSGEALVCRFRGEGTVLIQSRNPGSFGQWIKSFIPDSK
;
A
#
# COMPACT_ATOMS: atom_id res chain seq x y z
N MET A 1 3.86 -20.45 17.51
CA MET A 1 4.47 -20.16 16.19
C MET A 1 5.01 -18.74 16.24
N LEU A 2 6.19 -18.47 15.70
CA LEU A 2 6.75 -17.13 15.56
C LEU A 2 6.78 -16.79 14.07
N LEU A 3 6.36 -15.58 13.71
CA LEU A 3 6.31 -15.09 12.33
C LEU A 3 7.14 -13.81 12.21
N ALA A 4 7.74 -13.60 11.04
CA ALA A 4 8.44 -12.37 10.69
C ALA A 4 8.22 -12.07 9.19
N PRO A 5 8.09 -10.79 8.81
CA PRO A 5 8.01 -10.42 7.40
C PRO A 5 9.32 -10.69 6.69
N ALA A 6 9.25 -10.90 5.37
CA ALA A 6 10.44 -11.07 4.53
C ALA A 6 11.16 -9.73 4.29
N SER A 7 10.43 -8.62 4.29
CA SER A 7 10.97 -7.27 4.15
C SER A 7 11.55 -6.76 5.46
N ILE A 8 12.59 -5.94 5.35
CA ILE A 8 13.14 -5.19 6.49
C ILE A 8 12.15 -4.07 6.83
N GLY A 9 11.49 -4.16 7.97
CA GLY A 9 10.55 -3.14 8.37
C GLY A 9 9.87 -3.46 9.68
N ASP A 10 8.66 -2.95 9.80
CA ASP A 10 7.89 -2.96 11.02
C ASP A 10 6.72 -3.95 10.93
N VAL A 11 6.17 -4.31 12.09
CA VAL A 11 4.96 -5.13 12.20
C VAL A 11 3.98 -4.40 13.11
N GLN A 12 2.77 -4.11 12.59
CA GLN A 12 1.73 -3.44 13.35
C GLN A 12 0.49 -4.32 13.46
N ALA A 13 0.00 -4.49 14.69
CA ALA A 13 -1.30 -5.08 14.96
C ALA A 13 -2.42 -4.05 14.75
N VAL A 14 -3.46 -4.44 14.03
CA VAL A 14 -4.69 -3.67 13.81
C VAL A 14 -5.88 -4.52 14.26
N GLU A 15 -6.64 -4.00 15.21
CA GLU A 15 -7.87 -4.64 15.68
C GLU A 15 -9.04 -4.27 14.76
N LEU A 16 -9.74 -5.27 14.24
CA LEU A 16 -10.98 -5.11 13.49
C LEU A 16 -12.16 -5.57 14.34
N ASP A 17 -13.18 -4.73 14.41
CA ASP A 17 -14.42 -5.00 15.16
C ASP A 17 -15.54 -5.61 14.30
N GLY A 18 -15.31 -5.72 12.98
CA GLY A 18 -16.26 -6.22 11.99
C GLY A 18 -17.17 -5.14 11.38
N THR A 19 -17.02 -3.87 11.75
CA THR A 19 -17.86 -2.77 11.22
C THR A 19 -17.40 -2.25 9.86
N TYR A 20 -16.14 -2.47 9.51
CA TYR A 20 -15.55 -2.07 8.24
C TYR A 20 -14.55 -3.13 7.76
N ARG A 21 -14.08 -2.98 6.52
CA ARG A 21 -13.05 -3.82 5.93
C ARG A 21 -11.76 -3.03 5.79
N LEU A 22 -10.64 -3.68 6.01
CA LEU A 22 -9.32 -3.09 5.81
C LEU A 22 -8.81 -3.47 4.43
N PHE A 23 -8.57 -2.47 3.59
CA PHE A 23 -7.77 -2.65 2.38
C PHE A 23 -6.30 -2.62 2.74
N VAL A 24 -5.54 -3.59 2.22
CA VAL A 24 -4.11 -3.75 2.46
C VAL A 24 -3.41 -3.95 1.13
N GLN A 25 -2.28 -3.27 0.91
CA GLN A 25 -1.46 -3.51 -0.28
C GLN A 25 -0.92 -4.95 -0.23
N LYS A 26 -0.70 -5.59 -1.39
CA LYS A 26 -0.26 -6.99 -1.50
C LYS A 26 0.84 -7.42 -0.50
N ASP A 27 1.87 -6.59 -0.32
CA ASP A 27 3.02 -6.93 0.54
C ASP A 27 2.84 -6.50 2.01
N GLY A 28 1.69 -5.90 2.33
CA GLY A 28 1.36 -5.37 3.65
C GLY A 28 0.72 -6.38 4.61
N PHE A 29 0.23 -7.52 4.13
CA PHE A 29 -0.39 -8.54 4.98
C PHE A 29 0.64 -9.55 5.51
N LEU A 30 0.69 -9.76 6.84
CA LEU A 30 1.56 -10.75 7.46
C LEU A 30 0.77 -11.95 8.01
N ALA A 31 -0.23 -11.70 8.86
CA ALA A 31 -1.02 -12.75 9.51
C ALA A 31 -2.33 -12.20 10.07
N CYS A 32 -3.23 -13.07 10.52
CA CYS A 32 -4.45 -12.68 11.24
C CYS A 32 -4.88 -13.75 12.25
N THR A 33 -5.75 -13.37 13.18
CA THR A 33 -6.41 -14.31 14.11
C THR A 33 -7.58 -15.04 13.44
N GLU A 34 -8.11 -16.04 14.13
CA GLU A 34 -9.41 -16.62 13.80
C GLU A 34 -10.50 -15.52 13.79
N GLY A 35 -11.50 -15.65 12.92
CA GLY A 35 -12.58 -14.67 12.73
C GLY A 35 -12.28 -13.58 11.70
N ILE A 36 -11.06 -13.53 11.16
CA ILE A 36 -10.67 -12.68 10.03
C ILE A 36 -10.78 -13.46 8.72
N GLU A 37 -11.38 -12.83 7.71
CA GLU A 37 -11.43 -13.32 6.34
C GLU A 37 -10.50 -12.47 5.45
N VAL A 38 -9.74 -13.14 4.59
CA VAL A 38 -8.79 -12.51 3.68
C VAL A 38 -9.18 -12.85 2.26
N SER A 39 -9.48 -11.83 1.45
CA SER A 39 -9.78 -11.98 0.03
C SER A 39 -8.86 -11.09 -0.80
N THR A 40 -8.54 -11.51 -2.02
CA THR A 40 -7.72 -10.70 -2.93
C THR A 40 -8.60 -10.14 -4.03
N LYS A 41 -8.54 -8.83 -4.21
CA LYS A 41 -9.19 -8.13 -5.31
C LYS A 41 -8.13 -7.55 -6.23
N MET A 42 -8.04 -8.11 -7.43
CA MET A 42 -7.29 -7.44 -8.49
C MET A 42 -8.14 -6.26 -8.97
N GLN A 43 -7.68 -5.05 -8.71
CA GLN A 43 -8.30 -3.90 -9.35
C GLN A 43 -7.85 -3.91 -10.80
N ASN A 44 -8.80 -4.25 -11.69
CA ASN A 44 -8.62 -4.14 -13.13
C ASN A 44 -8.37 -2.68 -13.48
N LEU A 45 -7.11 -2.25 -13.40
CA LEU A 45 -6.61 -1.04 -14.04
C LEU A 45 -6.93 -1.21 -15.53
N MET A 46 -8.01 -0.58 -16.00
CA MET A 46 -8.46 -0.65 -17.39
C MET A 46 -7.26 -0.56 -18.34
N LYS A 47 -6.97 -1.65 -19.08
CA LYS A 47 -6.31 -1.84 -20.39
C LYS A 47 -5.28 -0.80 -20.95
N GLY A 48 -4.74 0.15 -20.17
CA GLY A 48 -3.97 1.28 -20.72
C GLY A 48 -3.07 2.05 -19.76
N LEU A 49 -2.91 1.62 -18.50
CA LEU A 49 -2.01 2.24 -17.52
C LEU A 49 -0.82 1.32 -17.17
N PHE A 50 0.03 1.06 -18.17
CA PHE A 50 1.45 0.66 -18.10
C PHE A 50 1.92 -0.54 -17.23
N SER A 51 2.85 -1.31 -17.84
CA SER A 51 3.93 -2.11 -17.23
C SER A 51 3.68 -3.54 -16.71
N GLY A 52 2.45 -4.05 -16.67
CA GLY A 52 2.21 -5.47 -16.42
C GLY A 52 2.14 -5.90 -14.94
N GLU A 53 2.29 -4.97 -14.00
CA GLU A 53 1.92 -5.18 -12.60
C GLU A 53 0.60 -4.43 -12.31
N GLY A 54 -0.48 -5.18 -12.12
CA GLY A 54 -1.76 -4.62 -11.69
C GLY A 54 -1.71 -4.05 -10.28
N PHE A 55 -2.71 -3.24 -9.91
CA PHE A 55 -2.89 -2.81 -8.52
C PHE A 55 -3.57 -3.93 -7.73
N PHE A 56 -2.81 -4.60 -6.87
CA PHE A 56 -3.29 -5.71 -6.06
C PHE A 56 -3.62 -5.24 -4.65
N ILE A 57 -4.90 -5.39 -4.29
CA ILE A 57 -5.40 -5.10 -2.95
C ILE A 57 -5.84 -6.40 -2.31
N VAL A 58 -5.43 -6.59 -1.07
CA VAL A 58 -5.98 -7.58 -0.16
C VAL A 58 -7.08 -6.90 0.64
N GLU A 59 -8.28 -7.45 0.61
CA GLU A 59 -9.43 -6.98 1.38
C GLU A 59 -9.59 -7.92 2.59
N ILE A 60 -9.53 -7.32 3.77
CA ILE A 60 -9.58 -8.02 5.05
C ILE A 60 -10.85 -7.62 5.78
N SER A 61 -11.64 -8.59 6.22
CA SER A 61 -12.92 -8.38 6.89
C SER A 61 -13.05 -9.28 8.11
N GLY A 62 -14.10 -9.07 8.91
CA GLY A 62 -14.38 -9.86 10.11
C GLY A 62 -13.89 -9.19 11.40
N ARG A 63 -13.85 -9.97 12.47
CA ARG A 63 -13.54 -9.50 13.82
C ARG A 63 -12.33 -10.23 14.39
N GLY A 64 -11.32 -9.48 14.81
CA GLY A 64 -10.07 -10.02 15.34
C GLY A 64 -8.88 -9.12 15.04
N THR A 65 -7.67 -9.66 15.23
CA THR A 65 -6.42 -8.92 15.02
C THR A 65 -5.83 -9.27 13.65
N VAL A 66 -5.43 -8.25 12.91
CA VAL A 66 -4.64 -8.36 11.68
C VAL A 66 -3.24 -7.85 11.97
N PHE A 67 -2.22 -8.60 11.55
CA PHE A 67 -0.83 -8.17 11.61
C PHE A 67 -0.41 -7.71 10.22
N LEU A 68 -0.03 -6.43 10.14
CA LEU A 68 0.48 -5.80 8.94
C LEU A 68 2.00 -5.73 8.99
N SER A 69 2.63 -5.72 7.81
CA SER A 69 4.06 -5.50 7.64
C SER A 69 4.35 -4.39 6.64
N SER A 70 5.56 -3.86 6.67
CA SER A 70 6.02 -2.83 5.73
C SER A 70 7.49 -3.00 5.35
N TYR A 71 7.93 -2.19 4.38
CA TYR A 71 9.34 -1.88 4.19
C TYR A 71 9.72 -0.56 4.88
N GLY A 72 10.56 -0.63 5.91
CA GLY A 72 10.76 0.47 6.86
C GLY A 72 9.64 0.57 7.90
N ALA A 73 9.56 1.68 8.63
CA ALA A 73 8.54 1.94 9.66
C ALA A 73 7.13 2.14 9.06
N ILE A 74 6.09 1.76 9.81
CA ILE A 74 4.69 2.11 9.52
C ILE A 74 4.38 3.46 10.17
N HIS A 75 3.76 4.37 9.41
CA HIS A 75 3.36 5.69 9.89
C HIS A 75 1.87 5.93 9.58
N PRO A 76 1.05 6.29 10.58
CA PRO A 76 -0.36 6.61 10.37
C PRO A 76 -0.54 8.05 9.89
N ILE A 77 -1.33 8.23 8.84
CA ILE A 77 -1.79 9.53 8.35
C ILE A 77 -3.30 9.63 8.59
N TYR A 78 -3.69 10.44 9.56
CA TYR A 78 -5.10 10.80 9.76
C TYR A 78 -5.52 11.87 8.74
N ILE A 79 -6.62 11.61 8.05
CA ILE A 79 -7.28 12.52 7.12
C ILE A 79 -8.58 12.96 7.79
N ALA A 80 -8.71 14.26 8.07
CA ALA A 80 -9.88 14.81 8.75
C ALA A 80 -11.08 14.95 7.78
N PRO A 81 -12.32 15.10 8.29
CA PRO A 81 -13.48 15.37 7.46
C PRO A 81 -13.29 16.57 6.52
N GLY A 82 -13.54 16.37 5.23
CA GLY A 82 -13.38 17.40 4.20
C GLY A 82 -11.94 17.62 3.72
N GLU A 83 -10.95 16.95 4.32
CA GLU A 83 -9.57 16.96 3.83
C GLU A 83 -9.36 15.93 2.71
N GLU A 84 -8.28 16.16 1.97
CA GLU A 84 -7.78 15.26 0.95
C GLU A 84 -6.26 15.11 1.10
N ARG A 85 -5.77 13.89 0.88
CA ARG A 85 -4.34 13.61 0.76
C ARG A 85 -4.05 12.81 -0.50
N ILE A 86 -2.96 13.15 -1.16
CA ILE A 86 -2.39 12.37 -2.27
C ILE A 86 -1.20 11.62 -1.70
N ILE A 87 -1.19 10.30 -1.85
CA ILE A 87 -0.15 9.41 -1.32
C ILE A 87 0.41 8.59 -2.48
N ASP A 88 1.73 8.49 -2.57
CA ASP A 88 2.39 7.58 -3.53
C ASP A 88 1.95 6.14 -3.23
N ASN A 89 1.50 5.44 -4.27
CA ASN A 89 1.10 4.05 -4.17
C ASN A 89 2.19 3.16 -3.56
N ALA A 90 3.45 3.39 -3.91
CA ALA A 90 4.55 2.54 -3.43
C ALA A 90 4.83 2.67 -1.91
N HIS A 91 4.16 3.63 -1.26
CA HIS A 91 4.22 3.86 0.17
C HIS A 91 2.95 3.43 0.91
N LEU A 92 1.92 2.92 0.24
CA LEU A 92 0.69 2.49 0.92
C LEU A 92 0.86 1.13 1.60
N VAL A 93 0.36 1.02 2.83
CA VAL A 93 0.28 -0.25 3.56
C VAL A 93 -1.18 -0.67 3.70
N ALA A 94 -2.02 0.15 4.34
CA ALA A 94 -3.42 -0.19 4.59
C ALA A 94 -4.31 1.04 4.80
N TRP A 95 -5.60 0.90 4.51
CA TRP A 95 -6.62 1.93 4.75
C TRP A 95 -8.02 1.28 4.86
N PRO A 96 -8.96 1.90 5.59
CA PRO A 96 -10.32 1.38 5.70
C PRO A 96 -11.12 1.54 4.39
N ASP A 97 -12.07 0.64 4.16
CA ASP A 97 -12.85 0.58 2.92
C ASP A 97 -13.92 1.67 2.79
N TYR A 98 -14.26 2.34 3.90
CA TYR A 98 -15.20 3.47 3.89
C TYR A 98 -14.58 4.78 3.39
N MET A 99 -13.24 4.87 3.26
CA MET A 99 -12.59 6.04 2.67
C MET A 99 -12.72 6.00 1.14
N ASP A 100 -13.05 7.14 0.53
CA ASP A 100 -13.04 7.29 -0.92
C ASP A 100 -11.59 7.40 -1.38
N TYR A 101 -11.17 6.53 -2.32
CA TYR A 101 -9.86 6.64 -2.93
C TYR A 101 -9.90 6.44 -4.43
N LYS A 102 -9.00 7.16 -5.13
CA LYS A 102 -8.83 7.06 -6.58
C LYS A 102 -7.37 6.93 -6.94
N ILE A 103 -7.07 5.95 -7.79
CA ILE A 103 -5.75 5.78 -8.39
C ILE A 103 -5.65 6.73 -9.59
N GLU A 104 -4.64 7.57 -9.59
CA GLU A 104 -4.35 8.56 -10.63
C GLU A 104 -2.89 8.43 -11.09
N LYS A 105 -2.59 8.84 -12.31
CA LYS A 105 -1.19 9.03 -12.71
C LYS A 105 -0.63 10.22 -11.94
N ALA A 106 0.58 10.09 -11.43
CA ALA A 106 1.29 11.18 -10.74
C ALA A 106 1.43 12.44 -11.61
N SER A 107 1.41 12.29 -12.94
CA SER A 107 1.46 13.43 -13.87
C SER A 107 0.62 13.22 -15.14
N LYS A 108 0.25 14.34 -15.77
CA LYS A 108 -0.50 14.35 -17.05
C LYS A 108 0.36 13.90 -18.26
N GLY A 109 1.68 13.81 -18.10
CA GLY A 109 2.63 13.46 -19.16
C GLY A 109 3.36 12.14 -18.91
N TRP A 110 3.61 11.38 -19.99
CA TRP A 110 4.37 10.12 -19.90
C TRP A 110 5.84 10.33 -19.51
N LEU A 111 6.45 11.46 -19.90
CA LEU A 111 7.83 11.83 -19.58
C LEU A 111 8.05 12.15 -18.10
N SER A 112 7.11 12.87 -17.46
CA SER A 112 7.26 13.32 -16.06
C SER A 112 7.12 12.19 -15.04
N SER A 113 6.34 11.14 -15.36
CA SER A 113 6.19 9.95 -14.50
C SER A 113 7.45 9.06 -14.53
N VAL A 114 8.22 9.10 -15.61
CA VAL A 114 9.51 8.38 -15.72
C VAL A 114 10.62 9.13 -14.95
N THR A 115 10.57 10.46 -14.91
CA THR A 115 11.58 11.27 -14.20
C THR A 115 11.36 11.34 -12.69
N SER A 116 10.12 11.21 -12.19
CA SER A 116 9.86 11.15 -10.74
C SER A 116 10.06 9.77 -10.14
N GLY A 117 10.01 8.71 -10.97
CA GLY A 117 10.01 7.32 -10.49
C GLY A 117 8.66 6.87 -9.89
N GLU A 118 7.67 7.77 -9.82
CA GLU A 118 6.34 7.54 -9.27
C GLU A 118 5.34 7.39 -10.42
N ALA A 119 4.88 6.16 -10.68
CA ALA A 119 3.97 5.89 -11.80
C ALA A 119 2.51 6.18 -11.45
N LEU A 120 2.10 5.94 -10.20
CA LEU A 120 0.71 6.02 -9.73
C LEU A 120 0.64 6.58 -8.31
N VAL A 121 -0.34 7.45 -8.07
CA VAL A 121 -0.68 7.97 -6.75
C VAL A 121 -2.12 7.61 -6.40
N CYS A 122 -2.42 7.53 -5.11
CA CYS A 122 -3.77 7.38 -4.59
C CYS A 122 -4.20 8.68 -3.92
N ARG A 123 -5.33 9.23 -4.39
CA ARG A 123 -6.00 10.37 -3.78
C ARG A 123 -7.07 9.87 -2.82
N PHE A 124 -6.92 10.17 -1.54
CA PHE A 124 -7.84 9.77 -0.46
C PHE A 124 -8.69 10.95 -0.01
N ARG A 125 -9.98 10.68 0.22
CA ARG A 125 -10.97 11.60 0.78
C ARG A 125 -11.85 10.88 1.81
N GLY A 126 -12.34 11.64 2.77
CA GLY A 126 -13.16 11.13 3.87
C GLY A 126 -12.34 10.95 5.13
N GLU A 127 -13.03 10.98 6.26
CA GLU A 127 -12.39 10.80 7.56
C GLU A 127 -11.84 9.39 7.71
N GLY A 128 -10.59 9.25 8.14
CA GLY A 128 -10.00 7.95 8.43
C GLY A 128 -8.47 8.00 8.50
N THR A 129 -7.87 6.85 8.77
CA THR A 129 -6.41 6.73 8.86
C THR A 129 -5.88 5.84 7.74
N VAL A 130 -4.93 6.38 6.98
CA VAL A 130 -4.14 5.62 6.01
C VAL A 130 -2.80 5.28 6.62
N LEU A 131 -2.45 4.00 6.65
CA LEU A 131 -1.14 3.52 7.08
C LEU A 131 -0.19 3.52 5.88
N ILE A 132 0.95 4.18 6.03
CA ILE A 132 2.00 4.23 5.02
C ILE A 132 3.29 3.60 5.53
N GLN A 133 4.16 3.22 4.61
CA GLN A 133 5.52 2.78 4.90
C GLN A 133 6.53 3.89 4.61
N SER A 134 7.56 3.99 5.43
CA SER A 134 8.59 5.04 5.29
C SER A 134 9.57 4.82 4.13
N ARG A 135 9.63 3.62 3.55
CA ARG A 135 10.54 3.30 2.44
C ARG A 135 9.83 2.63 1.28
N ASN A 136 10.32 2.89 0.08
CA ASN A 136 9.88 2.27 -1.16
C ASN A 136 10.90 1.18 -1.59
N PRO A 137 10.53 -0.11 -1.66
CA PRO A 137 11.42 -1.19 -2.09
C PRO A 137 11.99 -0.99 -3.50
N GLY A 138 11.18 -0.46 -4.43
CA GLY A 138 11.58 -0.19 -5.81
C GLY A 138 12.65 0.90 -5.89
N SER A 139 12.43 2.03 -5.21
CA SER A 139 13.42 3.12 -5.13
C SER A 139 14.72 2.66 -4.46
N PHE A 140 14.62 1.83 -3.42
CA PHE A 140 15.80 1.24 -2.80
C PHE A 140 16.56 0.32 -3.76
N GLY A 141 15.85 -0.53 -4.51
CA GLY A 141 16.45 -1.39 -5.54
C GLY A 141 17.17 -0.58 -6.62
N GLN A 142 16.58 0.52 -7.10
CA GLN A 142 17.23 1.42 -8.07
C GLN A 142 18.47 2.10 -7.49
N TRP A 143 18.40 2.54 -6.23
CA TRP A 143 19.55 3.09 -5.53
C TRP A 143 20.69 2.06 -5.43
N ILE A 144 20.39 0.82 -5.02
CA ILE A 144 21.37 -0.27 -4.95
C ILE A 144 22.00 -0.56 -6.32
N LYS A 145 21.20 -0.60 -7.40
CA LYS A 145 21.72 -0.84 -8.76
C LYS A 145 22.81 0.15 -9.15
N SER A 146 22.77 1.40 -8.68
CA SER A 146 23.83 2.38 -8.98
C SER A 146 25.22 2.02 -8.43
N PHE A 147 25.29 1.06 -7.49
CA PHE A 147 26.54 0.57 -6.90
C PHE A 147 26.91 -0.84 -7.39
N ILE A 148 26.02 -1.54 -8.10
CA ILE A 148 26.28 -2.86 -8.64
C ILE A 148 26.86 -2.68 -10.04
N PRO A 149 28.08 -3.19 -10.33
CA PRO A 149 28.65 -3.12 -11.67
C PRO A 149 27.73 -3.83 -12.67
N ASP A 150 27.53 -3.23 -13.83
CA ASP A 150 26.83 -3.89 -14.92
C ASP A 150 27.57 -5.20 -15.25
N SER A 151 26.86 -6.32 -15.13
CA SER A 151 27.35 -7.60 -15.63
C SER A 151 27.39 -7.51 -17.15
N LYS A 152 28.59 -7.30 -17.71
CA LYS A 152 28.86 -7.50 -19.14
C LYS A 152 28.61 -8.94 -19.55
#